data_AF-A0A9D4UB45-F1
#
_entry.id   AF-A0A9D4UB45-F1
#
_cell.length_a   1.000
_cell.length_b   1.000
_cell.length_c   1.000
_cell.angle_alpha   90.00
_cell.angle_beta   90.00
_cell.angle_gamma   90.00
#
_symmetry.space_group_name_H-M   'P 1'
#
loop_
_entity.id
_entity.type
_entity.pdbx_description
1 polymer ?
#
loop_
_entity_poly.entity_id
_entity_poly.type
_entity_poly.pdbx_seq_one_letter_code
_entity_poly.pdbx_strand_id
1 'polypeptide(L)'
;DTLYCEKIEEREEGGTPPILGKVRCALAFWLKEAMGMFLIRQREDLYLEKAMRSLSAHPNIHVLGGYPSNVVAPIFSFLITTTDQAGALSSRKPLHGRFVVKLLNDLFGIQARGGCACAGPYGHVLLGIGKELSLAIRSAIQKGYKGLKPGWARLSLCYSMTEEEVDYILSAVGFLATHGQRFLGLYDFDWRSGNWTLSKEKQAQRLITSKGKGSAAVPGCEKGRGQRERFRHHLQHAKALSHLLPRSVPPRPIPSDLDPALLLFQL
;
A
#
# COMPACT_ATOMS: atom_id res chain seq x y z
N ASP A 1 25.27 41.28 -23.85
CA ASP A 1 24.13 40.58 -24.45
C ASP A 1 24.45 39.12 -24.72
N THR A 2 23.59 38.22 -24.26
CA THR A 2 23.73 36.78 -24.53
C THR A 2 22.97 36.45 -25.80
N LEU A 3 23.66 35.94 -26.82
CA LEU A 3 23.06 35.43 -28.04
C LEU A 3 22.59 33.98 -27.81
N TYR A 4 21.29 33.74 -27.97
CA TYR A 4 20.70 32.41 -27.87
C TYR A 4 20.41 31.84 -29.25
N CYS A 5 20.36 30.51 -29.36
CA CYS A 5 19.86 29.86 -30.57
C CYS A 5 18.38 30.22 -30.78
N GLU A 6 18.01 30.54 -32.03
CA GLU A 6 16.63 30.90 -32.38
C GLU A 6 15.69 29.69 -32.34
N LYS A 7 16.21 28.49 -32.62
CA LYS A 7 15.44 27.26 -32.53
C LYS A 7 15.28 26.82 -31.09
N ILE A 8 14.04 26.79 -30.63
CA ILE A 8 13.70 26.47 -29.24
C ILE A 8 14.14 25.06 -28.86
N GLU A 9 14.03 24.09 -29.77
CA GLU A 9 14.41 22.71 -29.53
C GLU A 9 15.91 22.58 -29.27
N GLU A 10 16.73 23.21 -30.11
CA GLU A 10 18.20 23.20 -29.96
C GLU A 10 18.65 23.99 -28.72
N ARG A 11 17.90 25.02 -28.32
CA ARG A 11 18.20 25.82 -27.13
C ARG A 11 17.89 25.08 -25.82
N GLU A 12 16.77 24.35 -25.77
CA GLU A 12 16.33 23.64 -24.58
C GLU A 12 16.89 22.20 -24.51
N GLU A 13 17.40 21.65 -25.61
CA GLU A 13 18.03 20.32 -25.67
C GLU A 13 19.51 20.39 -25.26
N GLY A 14 19.75 20.21 -23.96
CA GLY A 14 21.10 20.21 -23.38
C GLY A 14 21.94 19.01 -23.83
N GLY A 15 22.92 19.26 -24.72
CA GLY A 15 23.95 18.29 -25.09
C GLY A 15 23.41 17.08 -25.85
N THR A 16 24.05 15.91 -25.69
CA THR A 16 23.59 14.68 -26.35
C THR A 16 22.29 14.20 -25.68
N PRO A 17 21.17 14.13 -26.41
CA PRO A 17 19.90 13.75 -25.82
C PRO A 17 19.86 12.25 -25.47
N PRO A 18 18.90 11.81 -24.63
CA PRO A 18 18.71 10.40 -24.34
C PRO A 18 18.05 9.69 -25.53
N ILE A 19 18.80 9.48 -26.61
CA ILE A 19 18.32 8.97 -27.91
C ILE A 19 17.50 7.69 -27.73
N LEU A 20 18.02 6.69 -27.02
CA LEU A 20 17.30 5.44 -26.75
C LEU A 20 16.03 5.66 -25.91
N GLY A 21 16.05 6.64 -25.00
CA GLY A 21 14.87 7.03 -24.21
C GLY A 21 13.77 7.63 -25.10
N LYS A 22 14.14 8.50 -26.04
CA LYS A 22 13.22 9.07 -27.04
C LYS A 22 12.59 7.96 -27.90
N VAL A 23 13.39 7.01 -28.39
CA VAL A 23 12.89 5.87 -29.19
C VAL A 23 11.90 5.03 -28.37
N ARG A 24 12.24 4.68 -27.12
CA ARG A 24 11.32 3.93 -26.23
C ARG A 24 10.03 4.70 -25.94
N CYS A 25 10.11 6.01 -25.78
CA CYS A 25 8.95 6.89 -25.57
C CYS A 25 8.03 6.89 -26.78
N ALA A 26 8.59 7.04 -28.00
CA ALA A 26 7.83 6.98 -29.24
C ALA A 26 7.11 5.63 -29.41
N LEU A 27 7.81 4.51 -29.14
CA LEU A 27 7.20 3.17 -29.18
C LEU A 27 6.06 3.01 -28.17
N ALA A 28 6.19 3.58 -26.97
CA ALA A 28 5.11 3.57 -25.98
C ALA A 28 3.87 4.35 -26.43
N PHE A 29 4.06 5.51 -27.09
CA PHE A 29 2.97 6.27 -27.69
C PHE A 29 2.29 5.50 -28.82
N TRP A 30 3.06 4.92 -29.73
CA TRP A 30 2.50 4.11 -30.83
C TRP A 30 1.73 2.89 -30.31
N LEU A 31 2.22 2.21 -29.28
CA LEU A 31 1.48 1.11 -28.66
C LEU A 31 0.15 1.61 -28.05
N LYS A 32 0.15 2.73 -27.33
CA LYS A 32 -1.06 3.35 -26.78
C LYS A 32 -2.06 3.69 -27.89
N GLU A 33 -1.59 4.24 -29.00
CA GLU A 33 -2.43 4.58 -30.16
C GLU A 33 -3.01 3.33 -30.82
N ALA A 34 -2.19 2.30 -31.04
CA ALA A 34 -2.61 1.02 -31.60
C ALA A 34 -3.65 0.30 -30.73
N MET A 35 -3.54 0.40 -29.41
CA MET A 35 -4.55 -0.13 -28.47
C MET A 35 -5.87 0.64 -28.50
N GLY A 36 -5.82 1.95 -28.82
CA GLY A 36 -6.96 2.84 -28.85
C GLY A 36 -7.34 3.41 -27.47
N MET A 37 -7.47 4.74 -27.39
CA MET A 37 -7.79 5.43 -26.14
C MET A 37 -9.17 5.07 -25.58
N PHE A 38 -10.13 4.79 -26.45
CA PHE A 38 -11.48 4.38 -26.05
C PHE A 38 -11.45 3.05 -25.28
N LEU A 39 -10.71 2.05 -25.78
CA LEU A 39 -10.59 0.75 -25.13
C LEU A 39 -9.85 0.86 -23.79
N ILE A 40 -8.76 1.63 -23.75
CA ILE A 40 -8.04 1.91 -22.51
C ILE A 40 -8.99 2.52 -21.47
N ARG A 41 -9.74 3.55 -21.88
CA ARG A 41 -10.68 4.25 -21.00
C ARG A 41 -11.78 3.32 -20.49
N GLN A 42 -12.36 2.50 -21.37
CA GLN A 42 -13.38 1.51 -20.99
C GLN A 42 -12.86 0.52 -19.94
N ARG A 43 -11.63 0.03 -20.09
CA ARG A 43 -11.01 -0.88 -19.09
C ARG A 43 -10.69 -0.17 -17.78
N GLU A 44 -10.22 1.07 -17.84
CA GLU A 44 -9.99 1.88 -16.64
C GLU A 44 -11.28 2.11 -15.88
N ASP A 45 -12.36 2.47 -16.56
CA ASP A 45 -13.67 2.70 -15.94
C ASP A 45 -14.23 1.41 -15.30
N LEU A 46 -14.09 0.27 -15.99
CA LEU A 46 -14.45 -1.03 -15.42
C LEU A 46 -13.69 -1.31 -14.11
N TYR A 47 -12.38 -1.11 -14.08
CA TYR A 47 -11.57 -1.35 -12.89
C TYR A 47 -11.79 -0.32 -11.79
N LEU A 48 -12.09 0.92 -12.16
CA LEU A 48 -12.49 1.97 -11.24
C LEU A 48 -13.75 1.56 -10.48
N GLU A 49 -14.81 1.20 -11.22
CA GLU A 49 -16.08 0.79 -10.63
C GLU A 49 -15.94 -0.48 -9.78
N LYS A 50 -15.24 -1.48 -10.30
CA LYS A 50 -15.04 -2.77 -9.61
C LYS A 50 -14.30 -2.58 -8.30
N ALA A 51 -13.21 -1.82 -8.30
CA ALA A 51 -12.43 -1.52 -7.11
C ALA A 51 -13.22 -0.66 -6.12
N MET A 52 -13.89 0.41 -6.57
CA MET A 52 -14.69 1.26 -5.68
C MET A 52 -15.82 0.48 -5.02
N ARG A 53 -16.51 -0.38 -5.76
CA ARG A 53 -17.55 -1.25 -5.21
C ARG A 53 -16.97 -2.20 -4.14
N SER A 54 -15.84 -2.82 -4.42
CA SER A 54 -15.20 -3.77 -3.48
C SER A 54 -14.64 -3.08 -2.23
N LEU A 55 -13.90 -1.99 -2.40
CA LEU A 55 -13.25 -1.27 -1.31
C LEU A 55 -14.27 -0.58 -0.40
N SER A 56 -15.27 0.09 -0.97
CA SER A 56 -16.29 0.81 -0.20
C SER A 56 -17.28 -0.13 0.51
N ALA A 57 -17.43 -1.38 0.04
CA ALA A 57 -18.27 -2.38 0.70
C ALA A 57 -17.66 -2.91 2.01
N HIS A 58 -16.35 -2.75 2.23
CA HIS A 58 -15.70 -3.26 3.43
C HIS A 58 -15.67 -2.19 4.55
N PRO A 59 -16.23 -2.43 5.74
CA PRO A 59 -16.38 -1.42 6.79
C PRO A 59 -15.07 -0.90 7.40
N ASN A 60 -13.96 -1.58 7.12
CA ASN A 60 -12.63 -1.30 7.68
C ASN A 60 -11.71 -0.63 6.65
N ILE A 61 -12.20 -0.42 5.42
CA ILE A 61 -11.44 0.26 4.38
C ILE A 61 -12.00 1.67 4.28
N HIS A 62 -11.12 2.65 4.34
CA HIS A 62 -11.47 4.05 4.15
C HIS A 62 -10.71 4.56 2.95
N VAL A 63 -11.40 4.65 1.81
CA VAL A 63 -10.85 5.23 0.59
C VAL A 63 -10.70 6.74 0.80
N LEU A 64 -9.51 7.25 0.49
CA LEU A 64 -9.15 8.65 0.63
C LEU A 64 -9.31 9.38 -0.70
N GLY A 65 -9.72 10.64 -0.60
CA GLY A 65 -10.07 11.46 -1.76
C GLY A 65 -11.51 11.18 -2.19
N GLY A 66 -12.25 12.24 -2.51
CA GLY A 66 -13.54 12.08 -3.18
C GLY A 66 -13.30 11.53 -4.59
N TYR A 67 -14.14 10.61 -5.04
CA TYR A 67 -14.15 10.16 -6.43
C TYR A 67 -15.33 10.82 -7.13
N PRO A 68 -15.15 12.00 -7.75
CA PRO A 68 -16.15 12.51 -8.67
C PRO A 68 -16.30 11.53 -9.84
N SER A 69 -17.50 11.44 -10.39
CA SER A 69 -17.88 10.53 -11.48
C SER A 69 -17.12 10.72 -12.79
N ASN A 70 -16.19 11.68 -12.86
CA ASN A 70 -15.61 12.14 -14.11
C ASN A 70 -14.07 12.01 -14.05
N VAL A 71 -13.55 11.03 -14.78
CA VAL A 71 -12.15 10.91 -15.22
C VAL A 71 -11.10 10.85 -14.09
N VAL A 72 -11.15 9.76 -13.32
CA VAL A 72 -10.05 9.40 -12.40
C VAL A 72 -9.37 8.15 -12.91
N ALA A 73 -8.03 8.15 -12.97
CA ALA A 73 -7.27 6.94 -13.22
C ALA A 73 -7.54 5.91 -12.09
N PRO A 74 -7.50 4.58 -12.34
CA PRO A 74 -7.74 3.55 -11.31
C PRO A 74 -6.63 3.44 -10.25
N ILE A 75 -6.42 4.53 -9.51
CA ILE A 75 -5.42 4.68 -8.46
C ILE A 75 -6.17 4.95 -7.17
N PHE A 76 -5.97 4.10 -6.18
CA PHE A 76 -6.72 4.11 -4.92
C PHE A 76 -5.80 4.38 -3.76
N SER A 77 -6.09 5.44 -3.02
CA SER A 77 -5.45 5.76 -1.75
C SER A 77 -6.40 5.33 -0.64
N PHE A 78 -5.95 4.55 0.33
CA PHE A 78 -6.85 4.03 1.37
C PHE A 78 -6.14 3.76 2.69
N LEU A 79 -6.93 3.81 3.76
CA LEU A 79 -6.58 3.39 5.10
C LEU A 79 -7.27 2.06 5.40
N ILE A 80 -6.64 1.25 6.24
CA ILE A 80 -7.26 0.05 6.81
C ILE A 80 -7.36 0.26 8.32
N THR A 81 -8.57 0.28 8.87
CA THR A 81 -8.83 0.30 10.31
C THR A 81 -9.05 -1.11 10.84
N THR A 82 -8.96 -1.30 12.16
CA THR A 82 -9.06 -2.63 12.78
C THR A 82 -10.38 -2.79 13.53
N THR A 83 -10.80 -4.05 13.72
CA THR A 83 -12.07 -4.39 14.39
C THR A 83 -11.98 -4.39 15.91
N ASP A 84 -10.78 -4.53 16.47
CA ASP A 84 -10.57 -4.88 17.88
C ASP A 84 -10.58 -3.67 18.82
N GLN A 85 -10.74 -2.45 18.30
CA GLN A 85 -10.92 -1.27 19.14
C GLN A 85 -12.41 -1.02 19.39
N ALA A 86 -12.85 -1.33 20.62
CA ALA A 86 -14.12 -0.87 21.16
C ALA A 86 -14.10 0.66 21.23
N GLY A 87 -14.88 1.31 20.36
CA GLY A 87 -14.92 2.76 20.22
C GLY A 87 -15.54 3.17 18.88
N ALA A 88 -15.99 4.43 18.81
CA ALA A 88 -16.49 5.03 17.58
C ALA A 88 -15.45 4.96 16.46
N LEU A 89 -15.91 4.86 15.20
CA LEU A 89 -15.04 4.77 14.03
C LEU A 89 -14.01 5.91 13.95
N SER A 90 -14.38 7.09 14.46
CA SER A 90 -13.54 8.30 14.57
C SER A 90 -12.33 8.16 15.49
N SER A 91 -12.33 7.18 16.40
CA SER A 91 -11.24 6.96 17.36
C SER A 91 -10.31 5.81 16.97
N ARG A 92 -10.61 5.08 15.88
CA ARG A 92 -9.82 3.91 15.48
C ARG A 92 -8.61 4.32 14.67
N LYS A 93 -7.42 4.03 15.20
CA LYS A 93 -6.18 4.25 14.48
C LYS A 93 -6.04 3.24 13.33
N PRO A 94 -5.73 3.67 12.10
CA PRO A 94 -5.50 2.75 10.99
C PRO A 94 -4.19 1.98 11.15
N LEU A 95 -4.06 0.86 10.46
CA LEU A 95 -2.77 0.22 10.21
C LEU A 95 -1.86 1.19 9.45
N HIS A 96 -0.58 1.19 9.80
CA HIS A 96 0.41 2.03 9.14
C HIS A 96 0.48 1.73 7.63
N GLY A 97 0.42 2.75 6.77
CA GLY A 97 0.36 2.55 5.32
C GLY A 97 1.51 1.71 4.74
N ARG A 98 2.74 1.88 5.25
CA ARG A 98 3.89 1.04 4.82
C ARG A 98 3.79 -0.40 5.32
N PHE A 99 3.09 -0.64 6.43
CA PHE A 99 2.83 -1.99 6.93
C PHE A 99 1.86 -2.73 6.02
N VAL A 100 0.75 -2.08 5.64
CA VAL A 100 -0.23 -2.64 4.69
C VAL A 100 0.46 -3.05 3.39
N VAL A 101 1.30 -2.17 2.83
CA VAL A 101 2.07 -2.45 1.62
C VAL A 101 3.09 -3.58 1.82
N LYS A 102 3.74 -3.64 2.98
CA LYS A 102 4.65 -4.73 3.31
C LYS A 102 3.93 -6.08 3.35
N LEU A 103 2.72 -6.15 3.91
CA LEU A 103 1.91 -7.37 3.91
C LEU A 103 1.42 -7.75 2.51
N LEU A 104 1.02 -6.79 1.67
CA LEU A 104 0.66 -7.05 0.28
C LEU A 104 1.82 -7.71 -0.48
N ASN A 105 3.03 -7.23 -0.28
CA ASN A 105 4.23 -7.83 -0.86
C ASN A 105 4.52 -9.22 -0.30
N ASP A 106 4.59 -9.36 1.03
CA ASP A 106 5.10 -10.58 1.67
C ASP A 106 4.12 -11.76 1.61
N LEU A 107 2.81 -11.50 1.64
CA LEU A 107 1.78 -12.55 1.60
C LEU A 107 1.30 -12.86 0.18
N PHE A 108 1.27 -11.86 -0.71
CA PHE A 108 0.60 -11.93 -2.00
C PHE A 108 1.48 -11.58 -3.20
N GLY A 109 2.71 -11.11 -2.98
CA GLY A 109 3.57 -10.64 -4.07
C GLY A 109 3.04 -9.40 -4.79
N ILE A 110 2.11 -8.66 -4.17
CA ILE A 110 1.50 -7.46 -4.75
C ILE A 110 2.35 -6.25 -4.39
N GLN A 111 2.87 -5.56 -5.40
CA GLN A 111 3.65 -4.33 -5.22
C GLN A 111 2.73 -3.11 -5.15
N ALA A 112 2.83 -2.38 -4.04
CA ALA A 112 2.05 -1.18 -3.77
C ALA A 112 2.96 -0.07 -3.22
N ARG A 113 2.41 1.12 -2.97
CA ARG A 113 3.17 2.25 -2.39
C ARG A 113 2.56 2.72 -1.08
N GLY A 114 3.40 2.85 -0.06
CA GLY A 114 3.00 3.33 1.27
C GLY A 114 3.66 4.65 1.63
N GLY A 115 2.91 5.61 2.16
CA GLY A 115 3.39 6.93 2.59
C GLY A 115 2.46 8.07 2.18
N CYS A 116 2.98 9.31 2.16
CA CYS A 116 2.21 10.52 1.82
C CYS A 116 2.21 10.90 0.33
N ALA A 117 2.59 9.97 -0.56
CA ALA A 117 2.57 10.15 -2.02
C ALA A 117 3.23 11.44 -2.56
N CYS A 118 4.23 11.99 -1.85
CA CYS A 118 4.87 13.28 -2.15
C CYS A 118 3.90 14.49 -2.11
N ALA A 119 2.73 14.35 -1.49
CA ALA A 119 1.70 15.36 -1.41
C ALA A 119 1.44 15.74 0.07
N GLY A 120 2.48 16.19 0.77
CA GLY A 120 2.44 16.46 2.22
C GLY A 120 1.26 17.33 2.68
N PRO A 121 1.06 18.54 2.11
CA PRO A 121 -0.07 19.40 2.47
C PRO A 121 -1.43 18.74 2.24
N TYR A 122 -1.60 18.05 1.10
CA TYR A 122 -2.84 17.33 0.81
C TYR A 122 -3.06 16.16 1.76
N GLY A 123 -1.99 15.46 2.14
CA GLY A 123 -2.03 14.42 3.16
C GLY A 123 -2.48 14.92 4.52
N HIS A 124 -2.15 16.16 4.90
CA HIS A 124 -2.67 16.76 6.13
C HIS A 124 -4.18 17.00 6.04
N VAL A 125 -4.67 17.50 4.91
CA VAL A 125 -6.12 17.69 4.68
C VAL A 125 -6.86 16.36 4.74
N LEU A 126 -6.36 15.33 4.03
CA LEU A 126 -6.98 14.00 3.98
C LEU A 126 -7.02 13.29 5.33
N LEU A 127 -6.03 13.54 6.19
CA LEU A 127 -5.89 12.86 7.49
C LEU A 127 -6.34 13.74 8.67
N GLY A 128 -6.92 14.92 8.41
CA GLY A 128 -7.40 15.83 9.46
C GLY A 128 -6.29 16.40 10.34
N ILE A 129 -5.09 16.57 9.81
CA ILE A 129 -3.91 17.03 10.57
C ILE A 129 -3.90 18.55 10.59
N GLY A 130 -4.27 19.12 11.75
CA GLY A 130 -4.18 20.55 12.03
C GLY A 130 -2.76 21.09 12.12
N LYS A 131 -2.63 22.41 12.25
CA LYS A 131 -1.33 23.11 12.26
C LYS A 131 -0.47 22.70 13.46
N GLU A 132 -1.07 22.61 14.65
CA GLU A 132 -0.39 22.25 15.90
C GLU A 132 0.19 20.83 15.80
N LEU A 133 -0.64 19.87 15.41
CA LEU A 133 -0.24 18.47 15.23
C LEU A 133 0.83 18.33 14.14
N SER A 134 0.69 19.04 13.02
CA SER A 134 1.69 19.09 11.95
C SER A 134 3.07 19.56 12.45
N LEU A 135 3.11 20.63 13.25
CA LEU A 135 4.34 21.14 13.84
C LEU A 135 4.95 20.15 14.85
N ALA A 136 4.12 19.49 15.65
CA ALA A 136 4.58 18.50 16.61
C ALA A 136 5.17 17.26 15.91
N ILE A 137 4.51 16.75 14.85
CA ILE A 137 5.03 15.67 14.00
C ILE A 137 6.35 16.10 13.35
N ARG A 138 6.43 17.33 12.81
CA ARG A 138 7.66 17.86 12.21
C ARG A 138 8.82 17.87 13.22
N SER A 139 8.58 18.33 14.45
CA SER A 139 9.58 18.35 15.52
C SER A 139 10.09 16.94 15.84
N ALA A 140 9.19 15.96 15.95
CA ALA A 140 9.58 14.57 16.18
C ALA A 140 10.40 13.99 15.01
N ILE A 141 10.03 14.30 13.76
CA ILE A 141 10.81 13.92 12.57
C ILE A 141 12.21 14.54 12.59
N GLN A 142 12.35 15.80 13.02
CA GLN A 142 13.65 16.46 13.18
C GLN A 142 14.53 15.80 14.24
N LYS A 143 13.93 15.22 15.29
CA LYS A 143 14.61 14.35 16.28
C LYS A 143 14.99 12.96 15.73
N GLY A 144 14.68 12.69 14.46
CA GLY A 144 15.02 11.46 13.76
C GLY A 144 13.90 10.41 13.72
N TYR A 145 12.69 10.70 14.21
CA TYR A 145 11.55 9.77 14.17
C TYR A 145 10.79 9.85 12.85
N LYS A 146 11.45 9.49 11.73
CA LYS A 146 10.82 9.57 10.39
C LYS A 146 9.66 8.58 10.23
N GLY A 147 9.58 7.55 11.07
CA GLY A 147 8.47 6.59 11.08
C GLY A 147 7.12 7.19 11.45
N LEU A 148 7.10 8.38 12.07
CA LEU A 148 5.85 9.10 12.35
C LEU A 148 5.25 9.80 11.14
N LYS A 149 5.93 9.81 9.98
CA LYS A 149 5.40 10.47 8.79
C LYS A 149 4.03 9.88 8.45
N PRO A 150 2.97 10.70 8.45
CA PRO A 150 1.63 10.23 8.13
C PRO A 150 1.58 9.73 6.68
N GLY A 151 0.69 8.80 6.42
CA GLY A 151 0.55 8.23 5.09
C GLY A 151 -0.48 7.11 5.02
N TRP A 152 -0.71 6.66 3.80
CA TRP A 152 -1.71 5.64 3.47
C TRP A 152 -1.11 4.57 2.56
N ALA A 153 -1.88 3.53 2.28
CA ALA A 153 -1.55 2.58 1.22
C ALA A 153 -2.14 3.06 -0.10
N ARG A 154 -1.38 2.92 -1.19
CA ARG A 154 -1.81 3.30 -2.54
C ARG A 154 -1.59 2.14 -3.51
N LEU A 155 -2.64 1.82 -4.25
CA LEU A 155 -2.66 0.83 -5.33
C LEU A 155 -3.03 1.49 -6.66
N SER A 156 -2.57 0.89 -7.76
CA SER A 156 -2.88 1.33 -9.12
C SER A 156 -3.23 0.09 -9.94
N LEU A 157 -4.40 0.09 -10.56
CA LEU A 157 -4.83 -0.98 -11.46
C LEU A 157 -4.56 -0.52 -12.89
N CYS A 158 -3.69 -1.24 -13.59
CA CYS A 158 -3.37 -0.92 -14.98
C CYS A 158 -4.44 -1.50 -15.89
N TYR A 159 -4.82 -0.76 -16.95
CA TYR A 159 -5.77 -1.26 -17.96
C TYR A 159 -5.32 -2.58 -18.60
N SER A 160 -4.01 -2.87 -18.62
CA SER A 160 -3.47 -4.10 -19.20
C SER A 160 -3.56 -5.33 -18.30
N MET A 161 -3.93 -5.18 -17.02
CA MET A 161 -4.12 -6.30 -16.11
C MET A 161 -5.31 -7.17 -16.57
N THR A 162 -5.30 -8.43 -16.19
CA THR A 162 -6.48 -9.30 -16.36
C THR A 162 -7.50 -9.04 -15.26
N GLU A 163 -8.76 -9.44 -15.48
CA GLU A 163 -9.77 -9.33 -14.44
C GLU A 163 -9.44 -10.19 -13.21
N GLU A 164 -8.82 -11.34 -13.42
CA GLU A 164 -8.38 -12.25 -12.36
C GLU A 164 -7.29 -11.62 -11.49
N GLU A 165 -6.35 -10.87 -12.10
CA GLU A 165 -5.34 -10.12 -11.36
C GLU A 165 -5.98 -9.02 -10.50
N VAL A 166 -6.95 -8.30 -11.06
CA VAL A 166 -7.69 -7.27 -10.32
C VAL A 166 -8.47 -7.89 -9.16
N ASP A 167 -9.17 -8.99 -9.40
CA ASP A 167 -9.93 -9.71 -8.36
C ASP A 167 -9.02 -10.24 -7.25
N TYR A 168 -7.85 -10.75 -7.61
CA TYR A 168 -6.84 -11.19 -6.65
C TYR A 168 -6.34 -10.04 -5.79
N ILE A 169 -6.02 -8.88 -6.40
CA ILE A 169 -5.57 -7.69 -5.67
C ILE A 169 -6.64 -7.19 -4.71
N LEU A 170 -7.89 -7.07 -5.16
CA LEU A 170 -9.01 -6.62 -4.32
C LEU A 170 -9.28 -7.60 -3.17
N SER A 171 -9.22 -8.90 -3.44
CA SER A 171 -9.35 -9.95 -2.42
C SER A 171 -8.24 -9.89 -1.38
N ALA A 172 -6.99 -9.62 -1.80
CA ALA A 172 -5.86 -9.44 -0.89
C ALA A 172 -6.03 -8.21 0.01
N VAL A 173 -6.51 -7.09 -0.54
CA VAL A 173 -6.81 -5.88 0.25
C VAL A 173 -7.93 -6.16 1.26
N GLY A 174 -9.02 -6.81 0.84
CA GLY A 174 -10.11 -7.22 1.73
C GLY A 174 -9.65 -8.16 2.85
N PHE A 175 -8.76 -9.11 2.52
CA PHE A 175 -8.12 -9.97 3.52
C PHE A 175 -7.35 -9.15 4.57
N LEU A 176 -6.53 -8.18 4.15
CA LEU A 176 -5.80 -7.32 5.09
C LEU A 176 -6.73 -6.44 5.92
N ALA A 177 -7.86 -6.00 5.36
CA ALA A 177 -8.88 -5.25 6.08
C ALA A 177 -9.59 -6.08 7.16
N THR A 178 -9.65 -7.40 7.01
CA THR A 178 -10.21 -8.30 8.01
C THR A 178 -9.16 -8.81 9.00
N HIS A 179 -7.95 -9.13 8.54
CA HIS A 179 -6.97 -9.91 9.29
C HIS A 179 -5.61 -9.24 9.48
N GLY A 180 -5.33 -8.13 8.81
CA GLY A 180 -4.00 -7.51 8.73
C GLY A 180 -3.40 -7.19 10.10
N GLN A 181 -4.21 -6.78 11.08
CA GLN A 181 -3.76 -6.50 12.44
C GLN A 181 -3.05 -7.67 13.13
N ARG A 182 -3.47 -8.90 12.82
CA ARG A 182 -2.96 -10.12 13.46
C ARG A 182 -1.49 -10.37 13.13
N PHE A 183 -1.05 -9.82 12.00
CA PHE A 183 0.32 -9.95 11.52
C PHE A 183 1.26 -8.96 12.21
N LEU A 184 0.76 -7.94 12.92
CA LEU A 184 1.62 -6.94 13.58
C LEU A 184 2.71 -7.65 14.38
N GLY A 185 2.35 -8.57 15.27
CA GLY A 185 3.31 -9.27 16.15
C GLY A 185 4.40 -10.10 15.45
N LEU A 186 4.37 -10.27 14.12
CA LEU A 186 5.43 -10.93 13.35
C LEU A 186 6.48 -9.97 12.81
N TYR A 187 6.18 -8.68 12.75
CA TYR A 187 7.06 -7.68 12.16
C TYR A 187 7.67 -6.78 13.22
N ASP A 188 8.81 -6.19 12.90
CA ASP A 188 9.45 -5.13 13.65
C ASP A 188 9.27 -3.79 12.92
N PHE A 189 8.99 -2.75 13.70
CA PHE A 189 8.83 -1.39 13.20
C PHE A 189 10.06 -0.57 13.59
N ASP A 190 10.72 -0.01 12.59
CA ASP A 190 11.83 0.92 12.80
C ASP A 190 11.31 2.36 12.86
N TRP A 191 11.33 2.93 14.07
CA TRP A 191 10.94 4.32 14.34
C TRP A 191 11.75 5.36 13.57
N ARG A 192 13.01 5.06 13.22
CA ARG A 192 13.91 5.99 12.54
C ARG A 192 13.65 6.06 11.04
N SER A 193 13.24 4.96 10.42
CA SER A 193 12.98 4.89 8.96
C SER A 193 11.50 4.80 8.58
N GLY A 194 10.64 4.28 9.47
CA GLY A 194 9.27 3.90 9.18
C GLY A 194 9.12 2.56 8.46
N ASN A 195 10.20 1.76 8.39
CA ASN A 195 10.19 0.46 7.72
C ASN A 195 9.62 -0.63 8.61
N TRP A 196 9.04 -1.63 7.95
CA TRP A 196 8.55 -2.85 8.57
C TRP A 196 9.36 -4.03 8.05
N THR A 197 9.94 -4.80 8.96
CA THR A 197 10.75 -5.98 8.64
C THR A 197 10.14 -7.21 9.29
N LEU A 198 10.13 -8.33 8.57
CA LEU A 198 9.68 -9.60 9.14
C LEU A 198 10.73 -10.08 10.15
N SER A 199 10.31 -10.35 11.38
CA SER A 199 11.19 -10.79 12.45
C SER A 199 11.38 -12.30 12.38
N LYS A 200 12.56 -12.75 11.92
CA LYS A 200 12.87 -14.18 11.78
C LYS A 200 12.81 -14.92 13.12
N GLU A 201 13.22 -14.27 14.21
CA GLU A 201 13.16 -14.82 15.57
C GLU A 201 11.71 -15.03 16.02
N LYS A 202 10.84 -14.03 15.83
CA LYS A 202 9.41 -14.15 16.18
C LYS A 202 8.69 -15.18 15.30
N GLN A 203 9.13 -15.34 14.06
CA GLN A 203 8.64 -16.39 13.17
C GLN A 203 9.06 -17.78 13.67
N ALA A 204 10.33 -17.97 14.01
CA ALA A 204 10.86 -19.23 14.54
C ALA A 204 10.22 -19.61 15.90
N GLN A 205 10.11 -18.65 16.81
CA GLN A 205 9.52 -18.86 18.14
C GLN A 205 8.03 -19.24 18.06
N ARG A 206 7.30 -18.71 17.06
CA ARG A 206 5.92 -19.10 16.77
C ARG A 206 5.79 -20.45 16.07
N LEU A 207 6.70 -20.80 15.18
CA LEU A 207 6.77 -22.14 14.58
C LEU A 207 7.08 -23.21 15.65
N ILE A 208 7.85 -22.87 16.68
CA ILE A 208 8.14 -23.74 17.83
C ILE A 208 6.90 -23.89 18.72
N THR A 209 6.16 -22.81 19.01
CA THR A 209 4.93 -22.88 19.82
C THR A 209 3.75 -23.52 19.07
N SER A 210 3.69 -23.41 17.74
CA SER A 210 2.64 -24.07 16.93
C SER A 210 2.85 -25.58 16.77
N LYS A 211 4.07 -26.09 16.96
CA LYS A 211 4.35 -27.55 16.92
C LYS A 211 3.65 -28.36 18.03
N GLY A 212 3.05 -27.71 19.03
CA GLY A 212 2.16 -28.35 20.02
C GLY A 212 0.73 -28.61 19.54
N LYS A 213 0.33 -28.09 18.37
CA LYS A 213 -0.99 -28.35 17.75
C LYS A 213 -0.80 -28.62 16.26
N GLY A 214 -0.70 -29.91 15.90
CA GLY A 214 -0.87 -30.42 14.53
C GLY A 214 -0.14 -29.65 13.43
N SER A 215 1.07 -30.09 13.09
CA SER A 215 1.87 -29.57 11.99
C SER A 215 1.11 -29.62 10.65
N ALA A 216 0.52 -28.50 10.23
CA ALA A 216 0.22 -28.28 8.82
C ALA A 216 1.53 -27.96 8.10
N ALA A 217 2.01 -28.90 7.28
CA ALA A 217 3.18 -28.70 6.46
C ALA A 217 2.99 -27.46 5.57
N VAL A 218 4.00 -26.58 5.55
CA VAL A 218 4.06 -25.46 4.60
C VAL A 218 4.22 -26.06 3.20
N PRO A 219 3.25 -25.90 2.28
CA PRO A 219 3.40 -26.45 0.94
C PRO A 219 4.53 -25.71 0.22
N GLY A 220 5.48 -26.48 -0.32
CA GLY A 220 6.53 -25.96 -1.19
C GLY A 220 5.95 -25.30 -2.45
N CYS A 221 6.69 -24.35 -3.01
CA CYS A 221 6.34 -23.68 -4.25
C CYS A 221 6.45 -24.69 -5.43
N GLU A 222 5.33 -25.32 -5.78
CA GLU A 222 5.24 -26.20 -6.95
C GLU A 222 5.29 -25.37 -8.24
N LYS A 223 6.39 -25.46 -8.97
CA LYS A 223 6.55 -24.88 -10.30
C LYS A 223 5.68 -25.69 -11.29
N GLY A 224 4.56 -25.13 -11.73
CA GLY A 224 3.71 -25.74 -12.76
C GLY A 224 2.24 -25.29 -12.79
N ARG A 225 1.75 -24.66 -11.73
CA ARG A 225 0.33 -24.28 -11.63
C ARG A 225 -0.02 -23.04 -12.47
N GLY A 226 -1.22 -23.03 -13.06
CA GLY A 226 -1.78 -21.86 -13.77
C GLY A 226 -1.90 -20.64 -12.85
N GLN A 227 -1.85 -19.42 -13.41
CA GLN A 227 -1.83 -18.15 -12.64
C GLN A 227 -2.97 -18.08 -11.60
N ARG A 228 -4.19 -18.45 -12.00
CA ARG A 228 -5.38 -18.49 -11.14
C ARG A 228 -5.24 -19.40 -9.92
N GLU A 229 -4.57 -20.53 -10.07
CA GLU A 229 -4.36 -21.48 -8.99
C GLU A 229 -3.32 -20.94 -8.00
N ARG A 230 -2.29 -20.25 -8.48
CA ARG A 230 -1.32 -19.55 -7.60
C ARG A 230 -2.01 -18.48 -6.77
N PHE A 231 -2.88 -17.66 -7.37
CA PHE A 231 -3.66 -16.65 -6.65
C PHE A 231 -4.52 -17.26 -5.54
N ARG A 232 -5.24 -18.35 -5.84
CA ARG A 232 -6.01 -19.09 -4.83
C ARG A 232 -5.12 -19.63 -3.71
N HIS A 233 -3.99 -20.22 -4.06
CA HIS A 233 -3.04 -20.77 -3.09
C HIS A 233 -2.52 -19.67 -2.14
N HIS A 234 -2.12 -18.50 -2.65
CA HIS A 234 -1.69 -17.38 -1.81
C HIS A 234 -2.79 -16.90 -0.85
N LEU A 235 -4.03 -16.76 -1.32
CA LEU A 235 -5.17 -16.38 -0.46
C LEU A 235 -5.46 -17.41 0.63
N GLN A 236 -5.45 -18.70 0.27
CA GLN A 236 -5.67 -19.79 1.22
C GLN A 236 -4.56 -19.87 2.26
N HIS A 237 -3.30 -19.73 1.84
CA HIS A 237 -2.15 -19.74 2.74
C HIS A 237 -2.19 -18.55 3.70
N ALA A 238 -2.48 -17.34 3.22
CA ALA A 238 -2.63 -16.17 4.08
C ALA A 238 -3.75 -16.36 5.11
N LYS A 239 -4.87 -16.97 4.71
CA LYS A 239 -5.98 -17.31 5.61
C LYS A 239 -5.62 -18.37 6.65
N ALA A 240 -4.89 -19.40 6.27
CA ALA A 240 -4.39 -20.38 7.22
C ALA A 240 -3.47 -19.71 8.26
N LEU A 241 -2.54 -18.84 7.80
CA LEU A 241 -1.67 -18.10 8.70
C LEU A 241 -2.46 -17.20 9.65
N SER A 242 -3.47 -16.44 9.18
CA SER A 242 -4.23 -15.54 10.06
C SER A 242 -5.01 -16.26 11.16
N HIS A 243 -5.38 -17.53 10.95
CA HIS A 243 -6.05 -18.36 11.95
C HIS A 243 -5.09 -18.85 13.05
N LEU A 244 -3.80 -18.98 12.74
CA LEU A 244 -2.75 -19.33 13.71
C LEU A 244 -2.29 -18.12 14.54
N LEU A 245 -2.60 -16.90 14.09
CA LEU A 245 -2.21 -15.67 14.76
C LEU A 245 -3.27 -15.21 15.76
N PRO A 246 -2.86 -14.59 16.89
CA PRO A 246 -3.79 -14.08 17.88
C PRO A 246 -4.71 -13.01 17.25
N ARG A 247 -5.94 -12.91 17.76
CA ARG A 247 -6.93 -11.95 17.24
C ARG A 247 -6.50 -10.51 17.52
N SER A 248 -6.08 -10.27 18.76
CA SER A 248 -5.52 -9.00 19.24
C SER A 248 -4.02 -9.13 19.45
N VAL A 249 -3.30 -8.05 19.15
CA VAL A 249 -1.85 -7.93 19.36
C VAL A 249 -1.64 -6.84 20.42
N PRO A 250 -0.83 -7.09 21.46
CA PRO A 250 -0.56 -6.08 22.47
C PRO A 250 0.10 -4.85 21.83
N PRO A 251 -0.19 -3.65 22.33
CA PRO A 251 0.40 -2.43 21.80
C PRO A 251 1.92 -2.45 21.97
N ARG A 252 2.64 -1.94 20.96
CA ARG A 252 4.10 -1.84 21.05
C ARG A 252 4.54 -0.75 22.01
N PRO A 253 5.72 -0.92 22.65
CA PRO A 253 6.34 0.15 23.39
C PRO A 253 6.68 1.31 22.45
N ILE A 254 6.30 2.51 22.87
CA ILE A 254 6.64 3.77 22.23
C ILE A 254 7.92 4.30 22.91
N PRO A 255 8.88 4.87 22.18
CA PRO A 255 10.04 5.52 22.78
C PRO A 255 9.62 6.55 23.84
N SER A 256 10.29 6.57 24.99
CA SER A 256 9.90 7.37 26.16
C SER A 256 9.93 8.89 25.92
N ASP A 257 10.73 9.34 24.95
CA ASP A 257 10.87 10.72 24.52
C ASP A 257 9.85 11.15 23.45
N LEU A 258 8.92 10.25 23.09
CA LEU A 258 7.91 10.47 22.07
C LEU A 258 6.50 10.53 22.66
N ASP A 259 5.80 11.61 22.37
CA ASP A 259 4.40 11.78 22.79
C ASP A 259 3.49 10.79 22.04
N PRO A 260 2.77 9.90 22.75
CA PRO A 260 1.83 8.95 22.15
C PRO A 260 0.70 9.60 21.34
N ALA A 261 0.37 10.87 21.60
CA ALA A 261 -0.63 11.62 20.84
C ALA A 261 -0.23 11.84 19.37
N LEU A 262 1.08 11.79 19.07
CA LEU A 262 1.59 11.93 17.69
C LEU A 262 1.40 10.66 16.85
N LEU A 263 1.03 9.54 17.47
CA LEU A 263 0.87 8.28 16.78
C LEU A 263 -0.50 8.20 16.09
N LEU A 264 -0.52 8.43 14.78
CA LEU A 264 -1.73 8.42 13.94
C LEU A 264 -2.09 7.03 13.38
N PHE A 265 -1.43 5.98 13.85
CA PHE A 265 -1.62 4.60 13.38
C PHE A 265 -1.44 3.58 14.51
N GLN A 266 -1.85 2.35 14.26
CA GLN A 266 -1.71 1.24 15.19
C GLN A 266 -0.34 0.54 15.03
N LEU A 267 0.21 0.08 16.16
CA LEU A 267 1.51 -0.58 16.28
C LEU A 267 1.44 -1.91 17.06
#